data_AF-A0A348WCP9-F1
#
_entry.id   AF-A0A348WCP9-F1
#
_cell.length_a   1.000
_cell.length_b   1.000
_cell.length_c   1.000
_cell.angle_alpha   90.00
_cell.angle_beta   90.00
_cell.angle_gamma   90.00
#
_symmetry.space_group_name_H-M   'P 1'
#
loop_
_entity.id
_entity.type
_entity.pdbx_description
1 polymer ?
#
loop_
_entity_poly.entity_id
_entity_poly.type
_entity_poly.pdbx_seq_one_letter_code
_entity_poly.pdbx_strand_id
1 'polypeptide(L)'
;MDALQDLFNQEIYNGQTLADLVTLKALTGLLGSLVAAIVIILLGIVLSGWAKRRITGLSERHASLDQTLFHFLGNIARYTILAFTAL
;
A
#
# COMPACT_ATOMS: atom_id res chain seq x y z
N MET A 1 3.29 15.50 -41.08
CA MET A 1 2.66 15.76 -39.77
C MET A 1 1.65 14.66 -39.42
N ASP A 2 1.27 13.84 -40.38
CA ASP A 2 0.29 12.74 -40.26
C ASP A 2 0.81 11.54 -39.45
N ALA A 3 2.10 11.22 -39.55
CA ALA A 3 2.70 10.10 -38.82
C ALA A 3 2.58 10.21 -37.28
N LEU A 4 2.60 11.43 -36.73
CA LEU A 4 2.38 11.64 -35.29
C LEU A 4 0.91 11.47 -34.91
N GLN A 5 -0.02 11.92 -35.74
CA GLN A 5 -1.45 11.75 -35.49
C GLN A 5 -1.86 10.27 -35.60
N ASP A 6 -1.30 9.55 -36.57
CA ASP A 6 -1.50 8.11 -36.71
C ASP A 6 -0.96 7.35 -35.50
N LEU A 7 0.19 7.76 -34.95
CA LEU A 7 0.72 7.18 -33.71
C LEU A 7 -0.23 7.41 -32.53
N PHE A 8 -0.71 8.65 -32.32
CA PHE A 8 -1.61 8.95 -31.21
C PHE A 8 -2.96 8.24 -31.29
N ASN A 9 -3.45 7.98 -32.51
CA ASN A 9 -4.70 7.29 -32.77
C ASN A 9 -4.53 5.77 -32.94
N GLN A 10 -3.31 5.25 -32.87
CA GLN A 10 -3.07 3.82 -32.97
C GLN A 10 -3.63 3.13 -31.72
N GLU A 11 -4.45 2.09 -31.95
CA GLU A 11 -4.96 1.24 -30.88
C GLU A 11 -3.80 0.45 -30.26
N ILE A 12 -3.66 0.58 -28.93
CA ILE A 12 -2.59 -0.09 -28.18
C ILE A 12 -3.16 -1.28 -27.43
N TYR A 13 -4.30 -1.11 -26.76
CA TYR A 13 -4.87 -2.16 -25.92
C TYR A 13 -6.36 -1.97 -25.68
N ASN A 14 -7.15 -3.03 -25.92
CA ASN A 14 -8.57 -3.11 -25.58
C ASN A 14 -9.40 -1.91 -26.11
N GLY A 15 -9.19 -1.52 -27.37
CA GLY A 15 -9.86 -0.38 -27.98
C GLY A 15 -9.37 1.00 -27.54
N GLN A 16 -8.34 1.10 -26.69
CA GLN A 16 -7.80 2.38 -26.24
C GLN A 16 -6.60 2.82 -27.08
N THR A 17 -6.59 4.12 -27.41
CA THR A 17 -5.52 4.78 -28.15
C THR A 17 -4.47 5.38 -27.22
N LEU A 18 -3.30 5.76 -27.77
CA LEU A 18 -2.31 6.53 -27.02
C LEU A 18 -2.86 7.86 -26.50
N ALA A 19 -3.71 8.52 -27.28
CA ALA A 19 -4.35 9.76 -26.86
C ALA A 19 -5.19 9.58 -25.59
N ASP A 20 -5.93 8.45 -25.48
CA ASP A 20 -6.78 8.16 -24.32
C ASP A 20 -5.99 7.98 -23.02
N LEU A 21 -4.83 7.32 -23.10
CA LEU A 21 -3.96 7.06 -21.94
C LEU A 21 -3.27 8.33 -21.41
N VAL A 22 -3.04 9.32 -22.27
CA VAL A 22 -2.41 10.60 -21.92
C VAL A 22 -3.45 11.66 -21.55
N THR A 23 -4.74 11.31 -21.54
CA THR A 23 -5.78 12.21 -21.05
C THR A 23 -5.58 12.56 -19.58
N LEU A 24 -5.99 13.78 -19.22
CA LEU A 24 -5.96 14.23 -17.82
C LEU A 24 -6.72 13.27 -16.90
N LYS A 25 -7.83 12.68 -17.37
CA LYS A 25 -8.62 11.71 -16.60
C LYS A 25 -7.86 10.41 -16.33
N ALA A 26 -7.19 9.84 -17.34
CA ALA A 26 -6.39 8.63 -17.16
C ALA A 26 -5.20 8.88 -16.22
N LEU A 27 -4.48 9.99 -16.43
CA LEU A 27 -3.34 10.36 -15.60
C LEU A 27 -3.73 10.64 -14.15
N THR A 28 -4.82 11.38 -13.91
CA THR A 28 -5.31 11.62 -12.54
C THR A 28 -5.78 10.35 -11.86
N GLY A 29 -6.40 9.41 -12.58
CA GLY A 29 -6.75 8.09 -12.06
C GLY A 29 -5.52 7.27 -11.64
N LEU A 30 -4.49 7.21 -12.48
CA LEU A 30 -3.24 6.50 -12.19
C LEU A 30 -2.45 7.13 -11.04
N LEU A 31 -2.32 8.46 -11.04
CA LEU A 31 -1.66 9.18 -9.95
C LEU A 31 -2.44 9.04 -8.64
N GLY A 32 -3.77 9.11 -8.70
CA GLY A 32 -4.63 8.94 -7.53
C GLY A 32 -4.50 7.56 -6.90
N SER A 33 -4.51 6.49 -7.71
CA SER A 33 -4.34 5.12 -7.20
C SER A 33 -2.94 4.89 -6.64
N LEU A 34 -1.90 5.42 -7.29
CA LEU A 34 -0.52 5.32 -6.82
C LEU A 34 -0.35 6.04 -5.48
N VAL A 35 -0.85 7.26 -5.35
CA VAL A 35 -0.80 8.03 -4.08
C VAL A 35 -1.58 7.30 -3.00
N ALA A 36 -2.77 6.77 -3.30
CA ALA A 36 -3.56 6.00 -2.34
C ALA A 36 -2.79 4.75 -1.86
N ALA A 37 -2.14 4.00 -2.77
CA ALA A 37 -1.35 2.84 -2.41
C ALA A 37 -0.17 3.20 -1.49
N ILE A 38 0.54 4.31 -1.77
CA ILE A 38 1.62 4.81 -0.90
C ILE A 38 1.07 5.16 0.49
N VAL A 39 -0.07 5.85 0.56
CA VAL A 39 -0.71 6.20 1.84
C VAL A 39 -1.08 4.95 2.63
N ILE A 40 -1.66 3.95 1.99
CA ILE A 40 -2.01 2.67 2.62
C ILE A 40 -0.76 1.98 3.19
N ILE A 41 0.33 1.92 2.42
CA ILE A 41 1.60 1.33 2.87
C ILE A 41 2.16 2.08 4.09
N LEU A 42 2.18 3.41 4.04
CA LEU A 42 2.66 4.24 5.16
C LEU A 42 1.82 4.00 6.42
N LEU A 43 0.49 3.97 6.28
CA LEU A 43 -0.41 3.67 7.38
C LEU A 43 -0.18 2.26 7.94
N GLY A 44 -0.01 1.24 7.09
CA GLY A 44 0.26 -0.12 7.52
C GLY A 44 1.58 -0.26 8.31
N ILE A 45 2.63 0.44 7.89
CA ILE A 45 3.91 0.49 8.62
C ILE A 45 3.71 1.15 9.99
N VAL A 46 3.02 2.29 10.05
CA VAL A 46 2.77 3.00 11.31
C VAL A 46 1.91 2.17 12.27
N LEU A 47 0.80 1.61 11.78
CA LEU A 47 -0.13 0.80 12.58
C LEU A 47 0.51 -0.49 13.06
N SER A 48 1.28 -1.19 12.20
CA SER A 48 1.97 -2.42 12.59
C SER A 48 3.03 -2.18 13.68
N GLY A 49 3.77 -1.07 13.59
CA GLY A 49 4.73 -0.65 14.61
C GLY A 49 4.06 -0.27 15.93
N TRP A 50 2.98 0.50 15.87
CA TRP A 50 2.17 0.86 17.04
C TRP A 50 1.59 -0.38 17.73
N ALA A 51 1.00 -1.31 16.97
CA ALA A 51 0.38 -2.52 17.49
C ALA A 51 1.41 -3.40 18.21
N LYS A 52 2.58 -3.64 17.59
CA LYS A 52 3.68 -4.39 18.22
C LYS A 52 4.08 -3.75 19.54
N ARG A 53 4.35 -2.44 19.54
CA ARG A 53 4.83 -1.70 20.72
C ARG A 53 3.79 -1.67 21.84
N ARG A 54 2.50 -1.63 21.47
CA ARG A 54 1.40 -1.73 22.42
C ARG A 54 1.36 -3.10 23.08
N ILE A 55 1.46 -4.18 22.29
CA ILE A 55 1.43 -5.56 22.79
C ILE A 55 2.64 -5.83 23.69
N THR A 56 3.87 -5.55 23.23
CA THR A 56 5.08 -5.81 24.05
C THR A 56 5.12 -4.96 25.31
N GLY A 57 4.61 -3.72 25.26
CA GLY A 57 4.54 -2.85 26.43
C GLY A 57 3.53 -3.31 27.50
N LEU A 58 2.66 -4.29 27.23
CA LEU A 58 1.79 -4.87 28.27
C LEU A 58 2.55 -5.79 29.22
N SER A 59 3.51 -6.59 28.72
CA SER A 59 4.29 -7.51 29.55
C SER A 59 5.24 -6.77 30.49
N GLU A 60 5.77 -5.62 30.07
CA GLU A 60 6.59 -4.75 30.92
C GLU A 60 5.84 -4.19 32.14
N ARG A 61 4.50 -4.12 32.08
CA ARG A 61 3.66 -3.55 33.14
C ARG A 61 3.09 -4.58 34.11
N HIS A 62 3.12 -5.86 33.76
CA HIS A 62 2.54 -6.94 34.56
C HIS A 62 3.54 -8.09 34.68
N ALA A 63 4.11 -8.27 35.87
CA ALA A 63 5.09 -9.32 36.13
C ALA A 63 4.56 -10.75 35.91
N SER A 64 3.24 -10.94 35.88
CA SER A 64 2.59 -12.22 35.58
C SER A 64 2.56 -12.56 34.09
N LEU A 65 2.94 -11.64 33.20
CA LEU A 65 2.91 -11.86 31.75
C LEU A 65 4.31 -12.23 31.25
N ASP A 66 4.38 -13.33 30.48
CA ASP A 66 5.62 -13.79 29.89
C ASP A 66 6.11 -12.83 28.79
N GLN A 67 7.31 -12.27 28.98
CA GLN A 67 7.89 -11.31 28.05
C GLN A 67 8.13 -11.93 26.66
N THR A 68 8.58 -13.18 26.58
CA THR A 68 8.90 -13.85 25.32
C THR A 68 7.65 -14.08 24.48
N LEU A 69 6.56 -14.51 25.12
CA LEU A 69 5.27 -14.74 24.46
C LEU A 69 4.70 -13.43 23.90
N PHE A 70 4.73 -12.35 24.68
CA PHE A 70 4.24 -11.04 24.22
C PHE A 70 5.11 -10.44 23.11
N HIS A 71 6.42 -10.68 23.12
CA HIS A 71 7.30 -10.35 21.99
C HIS A 71 6.93 -11.14 20.73
N PHE A 72 6.66 -12.43 20.86
CA PHE A 72 6.20 -13.27 19.75
C PHE A 72 4.84 -12.80 19.22
N LEU A 73 3.87 -12.55 20.09
CA LEU A 73 2.54 -12.06 19.72
C LEU A 73 2.60 -10.68 19.05
N GLY A 74 3.45 -9.79 19.55
CA GLY A 74 3.70 -8.48 18.93
C GLY A 74 4.29 -8.60 17.52
N ASN A 75 5.14 -9.60 17.28
CA ASN A 75 5.66 -9.89 15.94
C ASN A 75 4.58 -10.48 15.02
N ILE A 76 3.75 -11.41 15.50
CA ILE A 76 2.60 -11.93 14.73
C ILE A 76 1.71 -10.76 14.30
N ALA A 77 1.26 -9.94 15.26
CA ALA A 77 0.39 -8.81 14.97
C ALA A 77 1.01 -7.85 13.93
N ARG A 78 2.31 -7.54 14.06
CA ARG A 78 3.02 -6.70 13.08
C ARG A 78 2.97 -7.29 11.68
N TYR A 79 3.35 -8.56 11.54
CA TYR A 79 3.42 -9.19 10.22
C TYR A 79 2.06 -9.46 9.62
N THR A 80 1.04 -9.76 10.42
CA THR A 80 -0.34 -9.85 9.95
C THR A 80 -0.82 -8.53 9.37
N ILE A 81 -0.60 -7.40 10.07
CA ILE A 81 -0.98 -6.07 9.56
C ILE A 81 -0.24 -5.76 8.26
N LEU A 82 1.06 -6.01 8.20
CA LEU A 82 1.85 -5.77 6.98
C LEU A 82 1.40 -6.66 5.82
N ALA A 83 1.04 -7.92 6.07
CA ALA A 83 0.51 -8.82 5.06
C ALA A 83 -0.81 -8.30 4.48
N PHE A 84 -1.75 -7.86 5.33
CA PHE A 84 -3.00 -7.24 4.87
C PHE A 84 -2.79 -5.89 4.18
N THR A 85 -1.74 -5.15 4.54
CA THR A 85 -1.40 -3.89 3.86
C THR A 85 -0.94 -4.12 2.42
N ALA A 86 -0.34 -5.28 2.15
CA ALA A 86 0.21 -5.63 0.84
C ALA A 86 -0.78 -6.37 -0.08
N LEU A 87 -1.93 -6.81 0.43
CA LEU A 87 -3.01 -7.47 -0.30
C LEU A 87 -4.02 -6.44 -0.83
#